data_AF-A0A256W6C6-F1
#
_entry.id   AF-A0A256W6C6-F1
#
_cell.length_a   1.000
_cell.length_b   1.000
_cell.length_c   1.000
_cell.angle_alpha   90.00
_cell.angle_beta   90.00
_cell.angle_gamma   90.00
#
_symmetry.space_group_name_H-M   'P 1'
#
loop_
_entity.id
_entity.type
_entity.pdbx_description
1 polymer ?
#
loop_
_entity_poly.entity_id
_entity_poly.type
_entity_poly.pdbx_seq_one_letter_code
_entity_poly.pdbx_strand_id
1 'polypeptide(L)'
;MSPEQSIKFFELFFLSVQQLIALDNDFQMELERHFYDEDEDNADDYYNIAELKRLQNMLLNFLAKPNEEINPKDDSNIAKAYKDLIITYKKAYSNSYNKIISTMENDDVSEQEIEDFNVLLREISNELDKTLAQFYDVAEVFAAENDIELT
;
A
#
# COMPACT_ATOMS: atom_id res chain seq x y z
N MET A 1 7.55 8.42 28.12
CA MET A 1 8.43 8.66 26.96
C MET A 1 8.91 10.11 27.05
N SER A 2 10.18 10.42 26.78
CA SER A 2 10.60 11.84 26.67
C SER A 2 10.11 12.44 25.34
N PRO A 3 10.03 13.78 25.18
CA PRO A 3 9.62 14.40 23.93
C PRO A 3 10.45 13.92 22.71
N GLU A 4 11.78 13.85 22.84
CA GLU A 4 12.66 13.32 21.79
C GLU A 4 12.40 11.84 21.46
N GLN A 5 12.00 11.05 22.45
CA GLN A 5 11.62 9.65 22.22
C GLN A 5 10.25 9.56 21.54
N SER A 6 9.28 10.41 21.91
CA SER A 6 7.96 10.47 21.26
C SER A 6 8.07 10.90 19.79
N ILE A 7 8.92 11.88 19.47
CA ILE A 7 9.19 12.31 18.09
C ILE A 7 9.77 11.16 17.27
N LYS A 8 10.88 10.55 17.72
CA LYS A 8 11.51 9.43 17.00
C LYS A 8 10.57 8.24 16.85
N PHE A 9 9.77 7.97 17.88
CA PHE A 9 8.76 6.93 17.85
C PHE A 9 7.69 7.24 16.80
N PHE A 10 7.18 8.47 16.74
CA PHE A 10 6.20 8.90 15.75
C PHE A 10 6.75 8.85 14.31
N GLU A 11 7.95 9.41 14.09
CA GLU A 11 8.62 9.45 12.78
C GLU A 11 8.82 8.05 12.20
N LEU A 12 9.16 7.06 13.04
CA LEU A 12 9.31 5.67 12.61
C LEU A 12 8.06 5.14 11.91
N PHE A 13 6.87 5.40 12.47
CA PHE A 13 5.61 4.95 11.87
C PHE A 13 5.19 5.85 10.71
N PHE A 14 5.20 7.16 10.91
CA PHE A 14 4.66 8.12 9.95
C PHE A 14 5.44 8.11 8.63
N LEU A 15 6.78 8.14 8.70
CA LEU A 15 7.62 8.07 7.50
C LEU A 15 7.50 6.73 6.78
N SER A 16 7.35 5.63 7.53
CA SER A 16 7.10 4.31 6.95
C SER A 16 5.77 4.27 6.19
N VAL A 17 4.71 4.88 6.73
CA VAL A 17 3.42 4.99 6.05
C VAL A 17 3.50 5.88 4.80
N GLN A 18 4.23 7.00 4.83
CA GLN A 18 4.46 7.81 3.63
C GLN A 18 5.17 7.03 2.52
N GLN A 19 6.18 6.23 2.86
CA GLN A 19 6.87 5.36 1.90
C GLN A 19 5.93 4.28 1.33
N LEU A 20 5.09 3.69 2.18
CA LEU A 20 4.08 2.71 1.77
C LEU A 20 3.10 3.30 0.74
N ILE A 21 2.56 4.49 1.00
CA ILE A 21 1.64 5.19 0.10
C ILE A 21 2.31 5.50 -1.24
N ALA A 22 3.55 5.99 -1.23
CA ALA A 22 4.26 6.28 -2.46
C ALA A 22 4.42 5.03 -3.34
N LEU A 23 4.83 3.90 -2.73
CA LEU A 23 4.98 2.63 -3.44
C LEU A 23 3.64 2.08 -3.95
N ASP A 24 2.57 2.21 -3.16
CA ASP A 24 1.24 1.74 -3.56
C ASP A 24 0.67 2.57 -4.70
N ASN A 25 0.84 3.90 -4.67
CA ASN A 25 0.45 4.79 -5.76
C ASN A 25 1.20 4.45 -7.06
N ASP A 26 2.53 4.26 -6.99
CA ASP A 26 3.32 3.86 -8.17
C ASP A 26 2.80 2.53 -8.76
N PHE A 27 2.47 1.56 -7.89
CA PHE A 27 1.94 0.28 -8.31
C PHE A 27 0.52 0.37 -8.91
N GLN A 28 -0.39 1.11 -8.29
CA GLN A 28 -1.75 1.30 -8.79
C GLN A 28 -1.75 2.06 -10.13
N MET A 29 -0.90 3.09 -10.29
CA MET A 29 -0.76 3.79 -11.56
C MET A 29 -0.28 2.87 -12.69
N GLU A 30 0.66 1.97 -12.40
CA GLU A 30 1.14 1.00 -13.40
C GLU A 30 0.06 -0.05 -13.74
N LEU A 31 -0.72 -0.49 -12.75
CA LEU A 31 -1.90 -1.33 -12.99
C LEU A 31 -2.92 -0.64 -13.91
N GLU A 32 -3.24 0.62 -13.65
CA GLU A 32 -4.21 1.38 -14.45
C GLU A 32 -3.75 1.54 -15.90
N ARG A 33 -2.48 1.86 -16.13
CA ARG A 33 -1.90 1.94 -17.48
C ARG A 33 -2.08 0.65 -18.28
N HIS A 34 -1.98 -0.50 -17.63
CA HIS A 34 -2.19 -1.78 -18.28
C HIS A 34 -3.64 -2.02 -18.75
N PHE A 35 -4.64 -1.36 -18.15
CA PHE A 35 -6.05 -1.57 -18.48
C PHE A 35 -6.67 -0.46 -19.33
N TYR A 36 -6.11 0.77 -19.31
CA TYR A 36 -6.74 1.96 -19.87
C TYR A 36 -5.90 2.67 -20.95
N ASP A 37 -4.96 1.99 -21.60
CA ASP A 37 -4.21 2.59 -22.73
C ASP A 37 -5.13 2.73 -23.96
N GLU A 38 -5.90 3.83 -24.00
CA GLU A 38 -6.74 4.26 -25.13
C GLU A 38 -5.92 4.91 -26.26
N ASP A 39 -4.60 5.04 -26.13
CA ASP A 39 -3.74 5.61 -27.17
C ASP A 39 -3.39 4.54 -28.23
N GLU A 40 -4.28 4.42 -29.23
CA GLU A 40 -4.21 3.53 -30.42
C GLU A 40 -2.90 3.64 -31.26
N ASP A 41 -1.91 4.45 -30.88
CA ASP A 41 -0.70 4.76 -31.67
C ASP A 41 0.64 4.28 -31.05
N ASN A 42 0.65 3.70 -29.84
CA ASN A 42 1.89 3.18 -29.20
C ASN A 42 1.97 1.65 -29.23
N ALA A 43 1.92 1.06 -30.42
CA ALA A 43 2.08 -0.39 -30.62
C ALA A 43 3.48 -0.95 -30.23
N ASP A 44 4.40 -0.11 -29.74
CA ASP A 44 5.75 -0.48 -29.30
C ASP A 44 5.92 -0.54 -27.77
N ASP A 45 4.96 -0.05 -26.98
CA ASP A 45 4.97 -0.23 -25.52
C ASP A 45 4.33 -1.57 -25.18
N TYR A 46 5.12 -2.62 -25.36
CA TYR A 46 4.86 -3.91 -24.73
C TYR A 46 4.57 -3.65 -23.25
N TYR A 47 3.29 -3.75 -22.86
CA TYR A 47 2.80 -3.77 -21.49
C TYR A 47 3.90 -4.23 -20.53
N ASN A 48 4.50 -3.31 -19.76
CA ASN A 48 5.72 -3.59 -19.02
C ASN A 48 5.39 -4.36 -17.73
N ILE A 49 4.92 -5.60 -17.88
CA ILE A 49 4.68 -6.57 -16.80
C ILE A 49 5.94 -6.71 -15.92
N ALA A 50 7.14 -6.48 -16.48
CA ALA A 50 8.37 -6.48 -15.69
C ALA A 50 8.44 -5.31 -14.69
N GLU A 51 7.97 -4.12 -15.05
CA GLU A 51 7.87 -2.97 -14.15
C GLU A 51 6.79 -3.19 -13.08
N LEU A 52 5.62 -3.69 -13.47
CA LEU A 52 4.56 -4.06 -12.54
C LEU A 52 5.05 -5.07 -11.49
N LYS A 53 5.77 -6.11 -11.93
CA LYS A 53 6.42 -7.09 -11.05
C LYS A 53 7.52 -6.46 -10.18
N ARG A 54 8.28 -5.50 -10.70
CA ARG A 54 9.31 -4.79 -9.94
C ARG A 54 8.68 -4.01 -8.78
N LEU A 55 7.63 -3.24 -9.06
CA LEU A 55 6.88 -2.46 -8.08
C LEU A 55 6.20 -3.37 -7.05
N GLN A 56 5.56 -4.46 -7.51
CA GLN A 56 4.97 -5.47 -6.63
C GLN A 56 6.03 -6.04 -5.66
N ASN A 57 7.20 -6.41 -6.18
CA ASN A 57 8.28 -6.94 -5.34
C ASN A 57 8.83 -5.89 -4.37
N MET A 58 8.95 -4.62 -4.77
CA MET A 58 9.37 -3.54 -3.87
C MET A 58 8.40 -3.40 -2.71
N LEU A 59 7.09 -3.45 -2.97
CA LEU A 59 6.11 -3.35 -1.91
C LEU A 59 6.06 -4.61 -1.04
N LEU A 60 6.10 -5.81 -1.63
CA LEU A 60 6.19 -7.05 -0.85
C LEU A 60 7.43 -7.04 0.05
N ASN A 61 8.57 -6.56 -0.44
CA ASN A 61 9.78 -6.39 0.36
C ASN A 61 9.59 -5.37 1.48
N PHE A 62 8.91 -4.24 1.23
CA PHE A 62 8.56 -3.27 2.26
C PHE A 62 7.71 -3.92 3.36
N LEU A 63 6.66 -4.66 2.98
CA LEU A 63 5.75 -5.34 3.91
C LEU A 63 6.44 -6.50 4.65
N ALA A 64 7.40 -7.17 4.00
CA ALA A 64 8.17 -8.28 4.58
C ALA A 64 9.24 -7.82 5.56
N LYS A 65 9.65 -6.53 5.53
CA LYS A 65 10.57 -5.99 6.54
C LYS A 65 9.99 -6.31 7.91
N PRO A 66 10.82 -6.86 8.81
CA PRO A 66 10.36 -7.04 10.16
C PRO A 66 10.02 -5.65 10.69
N ASN A 67 8.79 -5.48 11.14
CA ASN A 67 8.40 -4.37 12.00
C ASN A 67 9.11 -4.47 13.38
N GLU A 68 10.32 -5.06 13.43
CA GLU A 68 11.07 -5.51 14.62
C GLU A 68 11.54 -4.35 15.50
N GLU A 69 11.53 -3.12 15.02
CA GLU A 69 11.74 -1.94 15.87
C GLU A 69 10.49 -1.57 16.70
N ILE A 70 9.34 -2.15 16.38
CA ILE A 70 8.09 -1.97 17.12
C ILE A 70 8.04 -3.06 18.17
N ASN A 71 8.42 -2.70 19.40
CA ASN A 71 8.38 -3.61 20.52
C ASN A 71 6.93 -4.15 20.68
N PRO A 72 6.71 -5.48 20.68
CA PRO A 72 5.38 -6.07 20.82
C PRO A 72 4.64 -5.71 22.13
N LYS A 73 5.33 -5.04 23.07
CA LYS A 73 4.77 -4.53 24.33
C LYS A 73 4.37 -3.05 24.27
N ASP A 74 4.69 -2.33 23.19
CA ASP A 74 4.22 -0.96 22.99
C ASP A 74 2.75 -0.99 22.53
N ASP A 75 1.87 -1.11 23.51
CA ASP A 75 0.40 -1.09 23.38
C ASP A 75 -0.15 0.31 23.02
N SER A 76 0.66 1.13 22.34
CA SER A 76 0.25 2.46 21.87
C SER A 76 -0.73 2.32 20.71
N ASN A 77 -1.74 3.20 20.68
CA ASN A 77 -2.75 3.18 19.61
C ASN A 77 -2.11 3.33 18.23
N ILE A 78 -1.03 4.13 18.09
CA ILE A 78 -0.35 4.34 16.81
C ILE A 78 0.39 3.09 16.30
N ALA A 79 1.05 2.35 17.19
CA ALA A 79 1.71 1.09 16.83
C ALA A 79 0.68 0.04 16.39
N LYS A 80 -0.47 0.00 17.06
CA LYS A 80 -1.59 -0.87 16.68
C LYS A 80 -2.18 -0.48 15.33
N ALA A 81 -2.47 0.79 15.11
CA ALA A 81 -3.03 1.28 13.85
C ALA A 81 -2.08 1.02 12.66
N TYR A 82 -0.78 1.24 12.85
CA TYR A 82 0.23 0.89 11.85
C TYR A 82 0.26 -0.61 11.58
N LYS A 83 0.23 -1.45 12.61
CA LYS A 83 0.21 -2.91 12.46
C LYS A 83 -1.02 -3.37 11.68
N ASP A 84 -2.19 -2.83 11.99
CA ASP A 84 -3.44 -3.15 11.31
C ASP A 84 -3.35 -2.73 9.83
N LEU A 85 -2.81 -1.55 9.53
CA LEU A 85 -2.52 -1.09 8.16
C LEU A 85 -1.62 -2.09 7.41
N ILE A 86 -0.48 -2.47 7.97
CA ILE A 86 0.45 -3.41 7.34
C ILE A 86 -0.20 -4.79 7.12
N ILE A 87 -1.03 -5.26 8.05
CA ILE A 87 -1.78 -6.52 7.89
C ILE A 87 -2.79 -6.43 6.75
N THR A 88 -3.51 -5.31 6.63
CA THR A 88 -4.48 -5.09 5.54
C THR A 88 -3.77 -5.07 4.20
N TYR A 89 -2.67 -4.32 4.06
CA TYR A 89 -1.84 -4.34 2.86
C TYR A 89 -1.37 -5.76 2.51
N LYS A 90 -0.81 -6.51 3.47
CA LYS A 90 -0.39 -7.90 3.22
C LYS A 90 -1.51 -8.78 2.69
N LYS A 91 -2.73 -8.65 3.21
CA LYS A 91 -3.90 -9.40 2.76
C LYS A 91 -4.31 -9.02 1.33
N ALA A 92 -4.42 -7.72 1.05
CA ALA A 92 -4.72 -7.20 -0.28
C ALA A 92 -3.74 -7.76 -1.33
N TYR A 93 -2.44 -7.70 -1.04
CA TYR A 93 -1.40 -8.18 -1.94
C TYR A 93 -1.43 -9.71 -2.12
N SER A 94 -1.55 -10.46 -1.04
CA SER A 94 -1.49 -11.92 -1.08
C SER A 94 -2.67 -12.53 -1.83
N ASN A 95 -3.87 -11.96 -1.64
CA ASN A 95 -5.11 -12.55 -2.15
C ASN A 95 -5.54 -11.98 -3.50
N SER A 96 -5.31 -10.69 -3.73
CA SER A 96 -5.94 -9.99 -4.85
C SER A 96 -4.94 -9.56 -5.90
N TYR A 97 -3.87 -8.82 -5.54
CA TYR A 97 -2.88 -8.36 -6.53
C TYR A 97 -2.10 -9.50 -7.18
N ASN A 98 -1.76 -10.57 -6.44
CA ASN A 98 -1.20 -11.77 -7.05
C ASN A 98 -2.11 -12.38 -8.12
N LYS A 99 -3.43 -12.40 -7.86
CA LYS A 99 -4.41 -12.95 -8.81
C LYS A 99 -4.51 -12.09 -10.06
N ILE A 100 -4.53 -10.76 -9.89
CA ILE A 100 -4.57 -9.79 -11.00
C ILE A 100 -3.34 -9.98 -11.89
N ILE A 101 -2.13 -9.97 -11.32
CA ILE A 101 -0.88 -10.13 -12.09
C ILE A 101 -0.81 -11.48 -12.79
N SER A 102 -1.14 -12.59 -12.11
CA SER A 102 -1.12 -13.92 -12.73
C SER A 102 -2.12 -14.07 -13.88
N THR A 103 -3.24 -13.35 -13.85
CA THR A 103 -4.15 -13.36 -15.01
C THR A 103 -3.63 -12.46 -16.13
N MET A 104 -3.02 -11.30 -15.83
CA MET A 104 -2.38 -10.43 -16.84
C MET A 104 -1.20 -11.12 -17.56
N GLU A 105 -0.57 -12.12 -16.94
CA GLU A 105 0.44 -12.95 -17.60
C GLU A 105 -0.13 -13.89 -18.69
N ASN A 106 -1.45 -14.07 -18.75
CA ASN A 106 -2.09 -14.86 -19.79
C ASN A 106 -2.53 -13.95 -20.95
N ASP A 107 -2.12 -14.26 -22.17
CA ASP A 107 -2.43 -13.45 -23.37
C ASP A 107 -3.92 -13.47 -23.80
N ASP A 108 -4.80 -14.17 -23.08
CA ASP A 108 -6.22 -14.38 -23.41
C ASP A 108 -7.12 -13.99 -22.22
N VAL A 109 -7.05 -12.71 -21.83
CA VAL A 109 -7.93 -12.13 -20.79
C VAL A 109 -9.24 -11.68 -21.44
N SER A 110 -10.36 -12.20 -20.97
CA SER A 110 -11.69 -11.81 -21.41
C SER A 110 -12.18 -10.48 -20.81
N GLU A 111 -13.11 -9.80 -21.47
CA GLU A 111 -13.76 -8.59 -20.94
C GLU A 111 -14.39 -8.80 -19.56
N GLN A 112 -14.95 -10.00 -19.30
CA GLN A 112 -15.50 -10.35 -17.98
C GLN A 112 -14.42 -10.42 -16.90
N GLU A 113 -13.23 -10.94 -17.24
CA GLU A 113 -12.10 -10.96 -16.30
C GLU A 113 -11.59 -9.55 -16.00
N ILE A 114 -11.59 -8.66 -17.00
CA ILE A 114 -11.28 -7.24 -16.80
C ILE A 114 -12.30 -6.57 -15.87
N GLU A 115 -13.59 -6.83 -16.05
CA GLU A 115 -14.64 -6.30 -15.17
C GLU A 115 -14.48 -6.82 -13.73
N ASP A 116 -14.23 -8.12 -13.57
CA ASP A 116 -13.95 -8.75 -12.27
C ASP A 116 -12.70 -8.14 -11.61
N PHE A 117 -11.67 -7.76 -12.37
CA PHE A 117 -10.50 -7.03 -11.85
C PHE A 117 -10.85 -5.64 -11.37
N ASN A 118 -11.60 -4.87 -12.15
CA ASN A 118 -12.00 -3.53 -11.76
C ASN A 118 -12.82 -3.53 -10.46
N VAL A 119 -13.68 -4.54 -10.27
CA VAL A 119 -14.41 -4.74 -9.00
C VAL A 119 -13.42 -5.05 -7.87
N LEU A 120 -12.53 -6.02 -8.07
CA LEU A 120 -11.57 -6.44 -7.06
C LEU A 120 -10.61 -5.31 -6.65
N LEU A 121 -10.11 -4.52 -7.61
CA LEU A 121 -9.29 -3.33 -7.39
C LEU A 121 -10.03 -2.31 -6.52
N ARG A 122 -11.28 -2.00 -6.87
CA ARG A 122 -12.09 -1.05 -6.10
C ARG A 122 -12.34 -1.53 -4.66
N GLU A 123 -12.59 -2.81 -4.47
CA GLU A 123 -12.78 -3.38 -3.13
C GLU A 123 -11.50 -3.26 -2.28
N ILE A 124 -10.34 -3.56 -2.86
CA ILE A 124 -9.04 -3.39 -2.20
C ILE A 124 -8.81 -1.93 -1.85
N SER A 125 -8.92 -1.01 -2.80
CA SER A 125 -8.66 0.41 -2.58
C SER A 125 -9.54 0.96 -1.45
N ASN A 126 -10.83 0.60 -1.43
CA ASN A 126 -11.72 0.98 -0.33
C ASN A 126 -11.28 0.44 1.04
N GLU A 127 -10.79 -0.78 1.12
CA GLU A 127 -10.30 -1.38 2.38
C GLU A 127 -9.00 -0.71 2.85
N LEU A 128 -8.08 -0.44 1.92
CA LEU A 128 -6.82 0.26 2.17
C LEU A 128 -7.06 1.69 2.62
N ASP A 129 -7.90 2.45 1.91
CA ASP A 129 -8.25 3.84 2.23
C ASP A 129 -8.86 3.95 3.62
N LYS A 130 -9.78 3.05 3.96
CA LYS A 130 -10.40 3.01 5.28
C LYS A 130 -9.36 2.76 6.39
N THR A 131 -8.45 1.82 6.19
CA THR A 131 -7.44 1.50 7.20
C THR A 131 -6.38 2.61 7.29
N LEU A 132 -6.07 3.27 6.18
CA LEU A 132 -5.17 4.41 6.13
C LEU A 132 -5.75 5.62 6.86
N ALA A 133 -7.02 5.92 6.65
CA ALA A 133 -7.73 6.97 7.39
C ALA A 133 -7.68 6.72 8.91
N GLN A 134 -7.91 5.47 9.34
CA GLN A 134 -7.79 5.09 10.75
C GLN A 134 -6.38 5.29 11.31
N PHE A 135 -5.34 5.05 10.51
CA PHE A 135 -3.97 5.35 10.92
C PHE A 135 -3.77 6.85 11.11
N TYR A 136 -4.20 7.68 10.15
CA TYR A 136 -4.06 9.13 10.24
C TYR A 136 -4.82 9.72 11.43
N ASP A 137 -6.06 9.28 11.69
CA ASP A 137 -6.84 9.70 12.86
C ASP A 137 -6.06 9.46 14.18
N VAL A 138 -5.43 8.28 14.30
CA VAL A 138 -4.64 7.92 15.48
C VAL A 138 -3.31 8.68 15.54
N ALA A 139 -2.68 8.91 14.38
CA ALA A 139 -1.44 9.67 14.26
C ALA A 139 -1.64 11.13 14.69
N GLU A 140 -2.74 11.77 14.28
CA GLU A 140 -3.10 13.13 14.69
C GLU A 140 -3.29 13.25 16.20
N VAL A 141 -4.01 12.31 16.81
CA VAL A 141 -4.21 12.28 18.26
C VAL A 141 -2.86 12.13 18.99
N PHE A 142 -2.02 11.19 18.55
CA PHE A 142 -0.70 10.98 19.14
C PHE A 142 0.18 12.23 19.02
N ALA A 143 0.19 12.87 17.85
CA ALA A 143 0.99 14.07 17.59
C ALA A 143 0.56 15.23 18.49
N ALA A 144 -0.75 15.47 18.61
CA ALA A 144 -1.30 16.51 19.49
C ALA A 144 -0.99 16.25 20.98
N GLU A 145 -1.08 15.00 21.44
CA GLU A 145 -0.76 14.62 22.83
C GLU A 145 0.73 14.79 23.17
N ASN A 146 1.61 14.80 22.17
CA ASN A 146 3.06 14.84 22.34
C ASN A 146 3.70 16.14 21.79
N ASP A 147 2.90 17.13 21.41
CA ASP A 147 3.37 18.42 20.85
C ASP A 147 4.27 18.24 19.60
N ILE A 148 3.86 17.35 18.69
CA ILE A 148 4.55 17.04 17.43
C ILE A 148 3.79 17.73 16.29
N GLU A 149 4.49 18.51 15.47
CA GLU A 149 3.93 19.12 14.26
C GLU A 149 3.94 18.10 13.10
N LEU A 150 2.78 17.93 12.44
CA LEU A 150 2.66 17.11 11.24
C LEU A 150 2.85 18.01 10.01
N THR A 151 3.89 17.76 9.23
CA THR A 151 4.16 18.45 7.95
C THR A 151 4.13 17.48 6.79
#